data_AF-A0AAV7HXG1-F1
#
_entry.id   AF-A0AAV7HXG1-F1
#
_cell.length_a   1.000
_cell.length_b   1.000
_cell.length_c   1.000
_cell.angle_alpha   90.00
_cell.angle_beta   90.00
_cell.angle_gamma   90.00
#
_symmetry.space_group_name_H-M   'P 1'
#
loop_
_entity.id
_entity.type
_entity.pdbx_description
1 polymer ?
#
loop_
_entity_poly.entity_id
_entity_poly.type
_entity_poly.pdbx_seq_one_letter_code
_entity_poly.pdbx_strand_id
1 'polypeptide(L)'
;MLLPAVVLILLIILLVTIVSHFWITLLGYFKNFKKIKLNNIKKFTKLQEKFEGGTDQEGASRIYNFTDTVLPNDVQRILNLDFNYGLLQVNVGQPLIRIIKDLEGSISKVKDNTLLEEGLSEFRNVPRARCVNVVTNHINYQRRRKSNQSADLKVLKDIKFTKSFLKHHEDLVVMRSDKDNSTVVMYKEEYNREMKKYGK
;
A
#
# COMPACT_ATOMS: atom_id res chain seq x y z
N MET A 1 32.25 -21.17 61.36
CA MET A 1 31.97 -21.68 59.99
C MET A 1 30.60 -21.23 59.45
N LEU A 2 30.17 -19.98 59.70
CA LEU A 2 28.82 -19.50 59.31
C LEU A 2 28.80 -18.59 58.07
N LEU A 3 29.97 -18.08 57.64
CA LEU A 3 30.10 -17.17 56.49
C LEU A 3 29.58 -17.72 55.15
N PRO A 4 29.83 -18.99 54.75
CA PRO A 4 29.48 -19.44 53.40
C PRO A 4 27.97 -19.63 53.21
N ALA A 5 27.24 -19.99 54.26
CA ALA A 5 25.79 -20.17 54.19
C ALA A 5 25.05 -18.83 53.99
N VAL A 6 25.52 -17.76 54.62
CA VAL A 6 24.92 -16.42 54.50
C VAL A 6 25.14 -15.86 53.09
N VAL A 7 26.32 -16.07 52.50
CA VAL A 7 26.64 -15.65 51.13
C VAL A 7 25.77 -16.38 50.10
N LEU A 8 25.55 -17.69 50.29
CA LEU A 8 24.68 -18.48 49.40
C LEU A 8 23.23 -17.98 49.43
N ILE A 9 22.71 -17.66 50.62
CA ILE A 9 21.35 -17.14 50.79
C ILE A 9 21.20 -15.78 50.09
N LEU A 10 22.17 -14.89 50.24
CA LEU A 10 22.17 -13.58 49.56
C LEU A 10 22.19 -13.72 48.03
N LEU A 11 22.97 -14.67 47.49
CA LEU A 11 23.02 -14.95 46.06
C LEU A 11 21.67 -15.45 45.51
N ILE A 12 20.99 -16.33 46.26
CA ILE A 12 19.67 -16.83 45.87
C ILE A 12 18.64 -15.70 45.86
N ILE A 13 18.64 -14.84 46.87
CA ILE A 13 17.74 -13.67 46.93
C ILE A 13 18.01 -12.72 45.75
N LEU A 14 19.27 -12.47 45.40
CA LEU A 14 19.64 -11.65 44.25
C LEU A 14 19.14 -12.26 42.93
N LEU A 15 19.30 -13.58 42.74
CA LEU A 15 18.81 -14.28 41.55
C LEU A 15 17.29 -14.21 41.42
N VAL A 16 16.55 -14.43 42.52
CA VAL A 16 15.09 -14.35 42.54
C VAL A 16 14.59 -12.94 42.21
N THR A 17 15.25 -11.91 42.74
CA THR A 17 14.88 -10.51 42.45
C THR A 17 15.15 -10.13 41.00
N ILE A 18 16.29 -10.56 40.42
CA ILE A 18 16.61 -10.34 39.00
C ILE A 18 15.59 -11.04 38.09
N VAL A 19 15.26 -12.31 38.35
CA VAL A 19 14.30 -13.07 37.54
C VAL A 19 12.90 -12.47 37.63
N SER A 20 12.49 -12.02 38.83
CA SER A 20 11.19 -11.34 39.03
C SER A 20 11.12 -10.04 38.24
N HIS A 21 12.17 -9.20 38.33
CA HIS A 21 12.21 -7.91 37.64
C HIS A 21 12.26 -8.08 36.10
N PHE A 22 12.91 -9.14 35.61
CA PHE A 22 12.91 -9.51 34.19
C PHE A 22 11.51 -9.93 33.72
N TRP A 23 10.79 -10.75 34.49
CA TRP A 23 9.42 -11.15 34.13
C TRP A 23 8.43 -9.98 34.12
N ILE A 24 8.55 -9.05 35.07
CA ILE A 24 7.69 -7.85 35.16
C ILE A 24 7.91 -6.93 33.95
N THR A 25 9.16 -6.68 33.58
CA THR A 25 9.48 -5.85 32.41
C THR A 25 9.04 -6.51 31.10
N LEU A 26 9.20 -7.84 30.97
CA LEU A 26 8.72 -8.62 29.84
C LEU A 26 7.18 -8.56 29.70
N LEU A 27 6.43 -8.71 30.81
CA LEU A 27 4.97 -8.58 30.83
C LEU A 27 4.49 -7.19 30.43
N GLY A 28 5.17 -6.14 30.90
CA GLY A 28 4.90 -4.75 30.50
C GLY A 28 5.10 -4.54 28.99
N TYR A 29 6.17 -5.10 28.44
CA TYR A 29 6.46 -5.05 27.00
C TYR A 29 5.36 -5.74 26.17
N PHE A 30 4.92 -6.94 26.56
CA PHE A 30 3.85 -7.66 25.85
C PHE A 30 2.52 -6.91 25.85
N LYS A 31 2.16 -6.26 26.97
CA LYS A 31 0.94 -5.43 27.06
C LYS A 31 1.01 -4.25 26.08
N ASN A 32 2.14 -3.53 26.04
CA ASN A 32 2.33 -2.41 25.13
C ASN A 32 2.32 -2.85 23.66
N PHE A 33 2.96 -3.99 23.35
CA PHE A 33 2.96 -4.55 22.00
C PHE A 33 1.55 -4.92 21.53
N LYS A 34 0.73 -5.56 22.37
CA LYS A 34 -0.66 -5.91 22.05
C LYS A 34 -1.51 -4.65 21.80
N LYS A 35 -1.32 -3.60 22.59
CA LYS A 35 -2.02 -2.31 22.43
C LYS A 35 -1.65 -1.62 21.11
N ILE A 36 -0.36 -1.55 20.78
CA ILE A 36 0.13 -0.98 19.51
C ILE A 36 -0.42 -1.78 18.32
N LYS A 37 -0.38 -3.12 18.40
CA LYS A 37 -0.91 -4.01 17.36
C LYS A 37 -2.40 -3.76 17.11
N LEU A 38 -3.21 -3.66 18.16
CA LEU A 38 -4.65 -3.38 18.04
C LEU A 38 -4.93 -2.00 17.41
N ASN A 39 -4.18 -0.96 17.81
CA ASN A 39 -4.34 0.37 17.22
C ASN A 39 -3.96 0.41 15.74
N ASN A 40 -2.90 -0.31 15.35
CA ASN A 40 -2.50 -0.40 13.95
C ASN A 40 -3.51 -1.20 13.11
N ILE A 41 -4.08 -2.28 13.64
CA ILE A 41 -5.18 -3.01 12.99
C ILE A 41 -6.37 -2.09 12.77
N LYS A 42 -6.80 -1.33 13.79
CA LYS A 42 -7.91 -0.36 13.67
C LYS A 42 -7.64 0.75 12.65
N LYS A 43 -6.40 1.24 12.57
CA LYS A 43 -6.01 2.21 11.53
C LYS A 43 -6.06 1.59 10.15
N PHE A 44 -5.60 0.34 10.01
CA PHE A 44 -5.61 -0.38 8.75
C PHE A 44 -7.03 -0.68 8.26
N THR A 45 -7.92 -1.16 9.13
CA THR A 45 -9.33 -1.42 8.77
C THR A 45 -10.06 -0.14 8.37
N LYS A 46 -9.86 0.97 9.08
CA LYS A 46 -10.43 2.28 8.69
C LYS A 46 -9.94 2.76 7.31
N LEU A 47 -8.67 2.52 7.00
CA LEU A 47 -8.13 2.83 5.67
C LEU A 47 -8.75 1.91 4.63
N GLN A 48 -8.83 0.62 4.91
CA GLN A 48 -9.43 -0.38 4.01
C GLN A 48 -10.90 -0.05 3.70
N GLU A 49 -11.72 0.25 4.72
CA GLU A 49 -13.11 0.70 4.55
C GLU A 49 -13.23 1.96 3.68
N LYS A 50 -12.29 2.91 3.83
CA LYS A 50 -12.24 4.12 3.01
C LYS A 50 -11.90 3.84 1.54
N PHE A 51 -11.15 2.77 1.26
CA PHE A 51 -10.79 2.37 -0.10
C PHE A 51 -11.78 1.38 -0.74
N GLU A 52 -12.48 0.58 0.06
CA GLU A 52 -13.49 -0.38 -0.41
C GLU A 52 -14.85 0.28 -0.69
N GLY A 53 -15.14 1.46 -0.10
CA GLY A 53 -16.38 2.21 -0.36
C GLY A 53 -16.47 2.94 -1.71
N GLY A 54 -15.58 2.64 -2.67
CA GLY A 54 -15.49 3.33 -3.97
C GLY A 54 -15.84 2.47 -5.19
N THR A 55 -16.34 1.25 -5.00
CA THR A 55 -16.66 0.35 -6.11
C THR A 55 -18.13 -0.04 -6.09
N ASP A 56 -18.73 0.03 -7.28
CA ASP A 56 -20.06 -0.42 -7.65
C ASP A 56 -21.19 0.60 -7.41
N GLN A 57 -21.12 1.71 -8.14
CA GLN A 57 -22.36 2.21 -8.74
C GLN A 57 -22.41 1.74 -10.19
N GLU A 58 -23.39 0.89 -10.51
CA GLU A 58 -23.96 0.77 -11.85
C GLU A 58 -24.60 2.12 -12.22
N GLY A 59 -23.77 3.15 -12.38
CA GLY A 59 -24.18 4.46 -12.81
C GLY A 59 -24.43 4.39 -14.30
N ALA A 60 -25.65 4.72 -14.71
CA ALA A 60 -26.00 4.97 -16.11
C ALA A 60 -24.84 5.69 -16.82
N SER A 61 -24.40 5.16 -17.97
CA SER A 61 -23.32 5.72 -18.78
C SER A 61 -23.48 7.23 -18.89
N ARG A 62 -22.60 8.00 -18.24
CA ARG A 62 -22.61 9.46 -18.29
C ARG A 62 -21.77 9.94 -19.48
N ILE A 63 -21.87 9.25 -20.61
CA ILE A 63 -21.20 9.63 -21.84
C ILE A 63 -22.25 10.18 -22.81
N TYR A 64 -22.11 11.45 -23.16
CA TYR A 64 -22.87 12.06 -24.25
C TYR A 64 -22.02 12.04 -25.51
N ASN A 65 -22.41 11.22 -26.48
CA ASN A 65 -21.76 11.15 -27.78
C ASN A 65 -22.58 11.94 -28.80
N PHE A 66 -22.04 13.07 -29.24
CA PHE A 66 -22.63 13.92 -30.28
C PHE A 66 -22.06 13.61 -31.68
N THR A 67 -21.42 12.45 -31.85
CA THR A 67 -20.83 12.02 -33.12
C THR A 67 -21.49 10.75 -33.64
N ASP A 68 -21.36 10.52 -34.94
CA ASP A 68 -21.84 9.28 -35.58
C ASP A 68 -20.89 8.09 -35.30
N THR A 69 -19.72 8.36 -34.70
CA THR A 69 -18.74 7.33 -34.37
C THR A 69 -19.22 6.47 -33.20
N VAL A 70 -19.39 5.18 -33.44
CA VAL A 70 -19.79 4.21 -32.41
C VAL A 70 -18.62 3.98 -31.45
N LEU A 71 -18.80 4.35 -30.18
CA LEU A 71 -17.80 4.12 -29.12
C LEU A 71 -17.88 2.65 -28.64
N PRO A 72 -16.80 1.85 -28.76
CA PRO A 72 -16.79 0.49 -28.22
C PRO A 72 -16.98 0.47 -26.70
N ASN A 73 -17.56 -0.60 -26.16
CA ASN A 73 -17.82 -0.73 -24.72
C ASN A 73 -16.57 -0.55 -23.84
N ASP A 74 -15.40 -0.99 -24.32
CA ASP A 74 -14.14 -0.83 -23.59
C ASP A 74 -13.69 0.63 -23.53
N VAL A 75 -13.93 1.39 -24.60
CA VAL A 75 -13.70 2.84 -24.66
C VAL A 75 -14.68 3.56 -23.75
N GLN A 76 -15.98 3.21 -23.82
CA GLN A 76 -16.99 3.78 -22.93
C GLN A 76 -16.65 3.54 -21.46
N ARG A 77 -16.20 2.33 -21.09
CA ARG A 77 -15.77 2.00 -19.73
C ARG A 77 -14.62 2.88 -19.24
N ILE A 78 -13.63 3.16 -20.10
CA ILE A 78 -12.48 4.00 -19.76
C ILE A 78 -12.81 5.50 -19.79
N LEU A 79 -13.77 5.93 -20.61
CA LEU A 79 -14.19 7.32 -20.68
C LEU A 79 -15.22 7.70 -19.61
N ASN A 80 -15.96 6.72 -19.09
CA ASN A 80 -16.96 6.89 -18.02
C ASN A 80 -16.30 6.85 -16.62
N LEU A 81 -15.23 7.62 -16.42
CA LEU A 81 -14.55 7.68 -15.12
C LEU A 81 -15.40 8.51 -14.15
N ASP A 82 -16.11 7.81 -13.27
CA ASP A 82 -16.86 8.42 -12.18
C ASP A 82 -15.95 9.19 -11.21
N PHE A 83 -16.54 10.02 -10.34
CA PHE A 83 -15.89 11.00 -9.45
C PHE A 83 -14.82 10.42 -8.49
N ASN A 84 -14.63 9.10 -8.47
CA ASN A 84 -13.66 8.40 -7.62
C ASN A 84 -12.74 7.41 -8.36
N TYR A 85 -12.69 7.42 -9.70
CA TYR A 85 -11.76 6.57 -10.44
C TYR A 85 -10.31 7.07 -10.28
N GLY A 86 -9.65 6.59 -9.23
CA GLY A 86 -8.19 6.59 -9.16
C GLY A 86 -7.64 5.47 -10.03
N LEU A 87 -6.78 5.78 -11.00
CA LEU A 87 -5.96 4.74 -11.62
C LEU A 87 -5.18 4.04 -10.51
N LEU A 88 -5.19 2.71 -10.51
CA LEU A 88 -4.36 1.92 -9.61
C LEU A 88 -2.92 2.38 -9.79
N GLN A 89 -2.39 3.09 -8.79
CA GLN A 89 -0.98 3.42 -8.74
C GLN A 89 -0.25 2.09 -8.67
N VAL A 90 0.36 1.70 -9.80
CA VAL A 90 1.32 0.60 -9.83
C VAL A 90 2.43 1.07 -8.90
N ASN A 91 2.49 0.49 -7.71
CA ASN A 91 3.48 0.84 -6.71
C ASN A 91 4.86 0.55 -7.30
N VAL A 92 5.51 1.56 -7.87
CA VAL A 92 6.78 1.43 -8.57
C VAL A 92 7.87 1.31 -7.51
N GLY A 93 8.13 0.07 -7.09
CA GLY A 93 9.45 -0.43 -6.68
C GLY A 93 10.16 0.13 -5.44
N GLN A 94 9.73 1.25 -4.85
CA GLN A 94 10.55 1.99 -3.89
C GLN A 94 10.33 1.78 -2.37
N PRO A 95 9.32 1.05 -1.84
CA PRO A 95 9.24 0.88 -0.38
C PRO A 95 10.25 -0.15 0.16
N LEU A 96 10.60 -1.20 -0.61
CA LEU A 96 11.33 -2.34 -0.04
C LEU A 96 12.80 -2.04 0.25
N ILE A 97 13.52 -1.39 -0.68
CA ILE A 97 14.95 -1.07 -0.50
C ILE A 97 15.13 -0.13 0.70
N ARG A 98 14.23 0.85 0.85
CA ARG A 98 14.25 1.78 1.99
C ARG A 98 13.98 1.07 3.31
N ILE A 99 12.97 0.19 3.34
CA ILE A 99 12.66 -0.62 4.54
C ILE A 99 13.87 -1.50 4.93
N ILE A 100 14.53 -2.15 3.97
CA ILE A 100 15.72 -2.97 4.24
C ILE A 100 16.87 -2.11 4.78
N LYS A 101 17.14 -0.96 4.15
CA LYS A 101 18.18 -0.03 4.59
C LYS A 101 17.92 0.47 6.02
N ASP A 102 16.70 0.87 6.31
CA ASP A 102 16.33 1.39 7.63
C ASP A 102 16.42 0.29 8.70
N LEU A 103 15.99 -0.94 8.38
CA LEU A 103 16.12 -2.10 9.26
C LEU A 103 17.57 -2.45 9.56
N GLU A 104 18.44 -2.53 8.54
CA GLU A 104 19.86 -2.84 8.76
C GLU A 104 20.55 -1.69 9.53
N GLY A 105 20.16 -0.45 9.25
CA GLY A 105 20.57 0.72 10.02
C GLY A 105 20.14 0.67 11.49
N SER A 106 18.98 0.09 11.80
CA SER A 106 18.54 -0.13 13.18
C SER A 106 19.27 -1.30 13.84
N ILE A 107 19.46 -2.42 13.14
CA ILE A 107 20.13 -3.62 13.67
C ILE A 107 21.61 -3.34 13.98
N SER A 108 22.29 -2.62 13.10
CA SER A 108 23.70 -2.22 13.30
C SER A 108 23.92 -1.29 14.50
N LYS A 109 22.89 -0.53 14.90
CA LYS A 109 22.94 0.36 16.08
C LYS A 109 22.70 -0.37 17.40
N VAL A 110 22.21 -1.61 17.37
CA VAL A 110 22.03 -2.42 18.58
C VAL A 110 23.41 -2.72 19.15
N LYS A 111 23.70 -2.19 20.34
CA LYS A 111 24.88 -2.49 21.13
C LYS A 111 24.43 -3.16 22.41
N ASP A 112 25.11 -4.24 22.76
CA ASP A 112 24.98 -4.85 24.08
C ASP A 112 26.38 -4.89 24.68
N ASN A 113 26.57 -4.16 25.78
CA ASN A 113 27.87 -4.04 26.44
C ASN A 113 28.29 -5.33 27.16
N THR A 114 27.38 -6.31 27.25
CA THR A 114 27.62 -7.60 27.89
C THR A 114 28.05 -8.71 26.92
N LEU A 115 27.89 -8.50 25.62
CA LEU A 115 28.20 -9.49 24.59
C LEU A 115 29.52 -9.14 23.88
N LEU A 116 30.37 -10.15 23.70
CA LEU A 116 31.52 -10.08 22.79
C LEU A 116 31.03 -9.93 21.33
N GLU A 117 31.90 -9.46 20.43
CA GLU A 117 31.60 -9.21 19.00
C GLU A 117 30.85 -10.38 18.33
N GLU A 118 31.27 -11.63 18.58
CA GLU A 118 30.61 -12.83 18.04
C GLU A 118 29.18 -13.01 18.56
N GLY A 119 28.97 -12.88 19.88
CA GLY A 119 27.64 -12.98 20.49
C GLY A 119 26.71 -11.83 20.07
N LEU A 120 27.27 -10.64 19.82
CA LEU A 120 26.54 -9.50 19.29
C LEU A 120 26.11 -9.73 17.83
N SER A 121 26.96 -10.40 17.03
CA SER A 121 26.63 -10.81 15.66
C SER A 121 25.48 -11.82 15.63
N GLU A 122 25.52 -12.85 16.47
CA GLU A 122 24.43 -13.82 16.59
C GLU A 122 23.12 -13.18 17.05
N PHE A 123 23.19 -12.29 18.05
CA PHE A 123 22.02 -11.56 18.52
C PHE A 123 21.38 -10.71 17.41
N ARG A 124 22.19 -10.08 16.55
CA ARG A 124 21.74 -9.31 15.38
C ARG A 124 21.21 -10.20 14.25
N ASN A 125 21.66 -11.46 14.15
CA ASN A 125 21.19 -12.39 13.12
C ASN A 125 19.74 -12.85 13.34
N VAL A 126 19.28 -12.92 14.59
CA VAL A 126 17.88 -13.25 14.92
C VAL A 126 16.87 -12.28 14.28
N PRO A 127 16.97 -10.94 14.46
CA PRO A 127 16.08 -10.00 13.79
C PRO A 127 16.30 -9.96 12.28
N ARG A 128 17.51 -10.16 11.76
CA ARG A 128 17.77 -10.28 10.31
C ARG A 128 16.99 -11.44 9.69
N ALA A 129 17.10 -12.64 10.27
CA ALA A 129 16.38 -13.83 9.80
C ALA A 129 14.85 -13.63 9.80
N ARG A 130 14.32 -12.99 10.85
CA ARG A 130 12.89 -12.63 10.92
C ARG A 130 12.49 -11.64 9.83
N CYS A 131 13.31 -10.61 9.58
CA CYS A 131 13.04 -9.63 8.53
C CYS A 131 13.07 -10.26 7.14
N VAL A 132 14.07 -11.10 6.85
CA VAL A 132 14.18 -11.84 5.58
C VAL A 132 12.93 -12.69 5.35
N ASN A 133 12.45 -13.41 6.36
CA ASN A 133 11.23 -14.21 6.25
C ASN A 133 9.99 -13.36 5.97
N VAL A 134 9.82 -12.24 6.68
CA VAL A 134 8.69 -11.32 6.46
C VAL A 134 8.71 -10.73 5.05
N VAL A 135 9.88 -10.26 4.60
CA VAL A 135 10.07 -9.70 3.25
C VAL A 135 9.81 -10.76 2.19
N THR A 136 10.37 -11.95 2.35
CA THR A 136 10.22 -13.06 1.40
C THR A 136 8.76 -13.50 1.28
N ASN A 137 8.06 -13.63 2.41
CA ASN A 137 6.64 -13.94 2.44
C ASN A 137 5.81 -12.85 1.78
N HIS A 138 6.12 -11.58 2.02
CA HIS A 138 5.45 -10.46 1.36
C HIS A 138 5.67 -10.50 -0.16
N ILE A 139 6.91 -10.66 -0.63
CA ILE A 139 7.22 -10.75 -2.07
C ILE A 139 6.47 -11.92 -2.72
N ASN A 140 6.48 -13.09 -2.08
CA ASN A 140 5.79 -14.28 -2.59
C ASN A 140 4.27 -14.10 -2.61
N TYR A 141 3.70 -13.47 -1.59
CA TYR A 141 2.29 -13.10 -1.54
C TYR A 141 1.92 -12.12 -2.67
N GLN A 142 2.73 -11.08 -2.88
CA GLN A 142 2.53 -10.13 -3.98
C GLN A 142 2.64 -10.80 -5.34
N ARG A 143 3.61 -11.71 -5.55
CA ARG A 143 3.74 -12.47 -6.80
C ARG A 143 2.52 -13.36 -7.07
N ARG A 144 1.99 -14.04 -6.05
CA ARG A 144 0.75 -14.83 -6.16
C ARG A 144 -0.47 -13.95 -6.42
N ARG A 145 -0.55 -12.75 -5.82
CA ARG A 145 -1.60 -11.77 -6.14
C ARG A 145 -1.50 -11.26 -7.57
N LYS A 146 -0.28 -11.00 -8.06
CA LYS A 146 -0.04 -10.59 -9.45
C LYS A 146 -0.42 -11.65 -10.49
N SER A 147 -0.36 -12.94 -10.16
CA SER A 147 -0.85 -13.99 -11.08
C SER A 147 -2.38 -14.04 -11.16
N ASN A 148 -3.10 -13.54 -10.14
CA ASN A 148 -4.56 -13.47 -10.11
C ASN A 148 -5.10 -12.09 -10.54
N GLN A 149 -4.24 -11.23 -11.10
CA GLN A 149 -4.50 -9.82 -11.42
C GLN A 149 -5.14 -9.63 -12.81
N SER A 150 -6.11 -10.49 -13.15
CA SER A 150 -6.81 -10.44 -14.44
C SER A 150 -7.56 -9.12 -14.65
N ALA A 151 -8.09 -8.54 -13.57
CA ALA A 151 -8.80 -7.26 -13.58
C ALA A 151 -7.89 -6.07 -13.92
N ASP A 152 -6.73 -5.93 -13.27
CA ASP A 152 -5.79 -4.82 -13.53
C ASP A 152 -5.18 -4.92 -14.93
N LEU A 153 -4.93 -6.14 -15.41
CA LEU A 153 -4.50 -6.38 -16.79
C LEU A 153 -5.58 -6.01 -17.79
N LYS A 154 -6.85 -6.23 -17.47
CA LYS A 154 -7.98 -5.83 -18.33
C LYS A 154 -8.08 -4.31 -18.43
N VAL A 155 -8.04 -3.59 -17.32
CA VAL A 155 -8.06 -2.11 -17.32
C VAL A 155 -6.89 -1.54 -18.11
N LEU A 156 -5.67 -2.08 -17.93
CA LEU A 156 -4.50 -1.65 -18.72
C LEU A 156 -4.66 -1.92 -20.22
N LYS A 157 -5.27 -3.04 -20.60
CA LYS A 157 -5.59 -3.34 -22.01
C LYS A 157 -6.62 -2.36 -22.55
N ASP A 158 -7.67 -2.07 -21.79
CA ASP A 158 -8.72 -1.13 -22.18
C ASP A 158 -8.17 0.29 -22.35
N ILE A 159 -7.28 0.75 -21.46
CA ILE A 159 -6.60 2.05 -21.58
C ILE A 159 -5.77 2.10 -22.87
N LYS A 160 -4.98 1.06 -23.14
CA LYS A 160 -4.18 0.99 -24.38
C LYS A 160 -5.07 0.98 -25.62
N PHE A 161 -6.14 0.21 -25.59
CA PHE A 161 -7.11 0.14 -26.67
C PHE A 161 -7.79 1.50 -26.89
N THR A 162 -8.24 2.14 -25.83
CA THR A 162 -8.87 3.48 -25.86
C THR A 162 -7.91 4.53 -26.43
N LYS A 163 -6.65 4.53 -26.01
CA LYS A 163 -5.63 5.42 -26.57
C LYS A 163 -5.42 5.18 -28.06
N SER A 164 -5.42 3.92 -28.49
CA SER A 164 -5.31 3.57 -29.91
C SER A 164 -6.55 4.04 -30.68
N PHE A 165 -7.75 3.80 -30.16
CA PHE A 165 -9.02 4.21 -30.75
C PHE A 165 -9.06 5.73 -31.00
N LEU A 166 -8.77 6.53 -29.97
CA LEU A 166 -8.74 8.00 -30.09
C LEU A 166 -7.64 8.51 -31.05
N LYS A 167 -6.56 7.75 -31.24
CA LYS A 167 -5.53 8.09 -32.23
C LYS A 167 -5.98 7.80 -33.67
N HIS A 168 -6.85 6.81 -33.89
CA HIS A 168 -7.41 6.57 -35.23
C HIS A 168 -8.54 7.54 -35.55
N HIS A 169 -9.17 8.12 -34.53
CA HIS A 169 -10.24 9.11 -34.63
C HIS A 169 -9.77 10.48 -34.12
N GLU A 170 -8.74 11.07 -34.78
CA GLU A 170 -8.16 12.37 -34.39
C GLU A 170 -9.11 13.56 -34.59
N ASP A 171 -10.22 13.32 -35.30
CA ASP A 171 -11.34 14.22 -35.49
C ASP A 171 -12.27 14.31 -34.27
N LEU A 172 -12.15 13.40 -33.30
CA LEU A 172 -12.92 13.41 -32.07
C LEU A 172 -12.21 14.20 -30.96
N VAL A 173 -13.00 14.92 -30.16
CA VAL A 173 -12.56 15.55 -28.92
C VAL A 173 -13.37 14.95 -27.77
N VAL A 174 -12.64 14.52 -26.75
CA VAL A 174 -13.22 14.05 -25.49
C VAL A 174 -13.01 15.11 -24.43
N MET A 175 -14.09 15.55 -23.79
CA MET A 175 -14.07 16.61 -22.78
C MET A 175 -14.98 16.27 -21.61
N ARG A 176 -14.79 16.96 -20.49
CA ARG A 176 -15.70 16.89 -19.36
C ARG A 176 -16.78 17.97 -19.55
N SER A 177 -18.03 17.63 -19.24
CA SER A 177 -19.11 18.63 -19.17
C SER A 177 -18.89 19.57 -17.98
N ASP A 178 -19.34 20.82 -18.15
CA ASP A 178 -19.24 21.85 -17.11
C ASP A 178 -20.35 21.73 -16.06
N LYS A 179 -21.53 21.26 -16.46
CA LYS A 179 -22.72 21.16 -15.59
C LYS A 179 -22.76 19.86 -14.80
N ASP A 180 -22.46 18.77 -15.49
CA ASP A 180 -22.50 17.42 -14.94
C ASP A 180 -21.11 16.80 -15.04
N ASN A 181 -20.75 15.94 -14.10
CA ASN A 181 -19.50 15.17 -14.17
C ASN A 181 -19.62 14.03 -15.21
N SER A 182 -20.02 14.38 -16.43
CA SER A 182 -20.22 13.51 -17.58
C SER A 182 -19.13 13.75 -18.62
N THR A 183 -18.79 12.72 -19.37
CA THR A 183 -17.86 12.82 -20.49
C THR A 183 -18.64 13.13 -21.76
N VAL A 184 -18.17 14.10 -22.52
CA VAL A 184 -18.74 14.51 -23.80
C VAL A 184 -17.77 14.16 -24.91
N VAL A 185 -18.27 13.55 -25.97
CA VAL A 185 -17.53 13.26 -27.20
C VAL A 185 -18.19 14.01 -28.34
N MET A 186 -17.40 14.82 -29.06
CA MET A 186 -17.88 15.61 -30.19
C MET A 186 -16.80 15.75 -31.27
N TYR A 187 -17.19 16.19 -32.48
CA TYR A 187 -16.22 16.48 -33.52
C TYR A 187 -15.40 17.75 -33.20
N LYS A 188 -14.12 17.70 -33.51
CA LYS A 188 -13.15 18.79 -33.31
C LYS A 188 -13.54 20.05 -34.06
N GLU A 189 -14.08 19.92 -35.26
CA GLU A 189 -14.53 21.05 -36.07
C GLU A 189 -15.71 21.77 -35.42
N GLU A 190 -16.67 21.02 -34.91
CA GLU A 190 -17.84 21.55 -34.20
C GLU A 190 -17.42 22.22 -32.89
N TYR A 191 -16.53 21.58 -32.13
CA TYR A 191 -15.96 22.17 -30.91
C TYR A 191 -15.28 23.51 -31.20
N ASN A 192 -14.41 23.54 -32.21
CA ASN A 192 -13.72 24.77 -32.61
C ASN A 192 -14.68 25.86 -33.08
N ARG A 193 -15.80 25.48 -33.73
CA ARG A 193 -16.83 26.41 -34.17
C ARG A 193 -17.57 27.03 -32.99
N GLU A 194 -17.99 26.23 -32.02
CA GLU A 194 -18.66 26.72 -30.83
C GLU A 194 -17.72 27.58 -29.97
N MET A 195 -16.48 27.15 -29.75
CA MET A 195 -15.51 27.93 -28.99
C MET A 195 -15.20 29.29 -29.64
N LYS A 196 -15.20 29.38 -30.98
CA LYS A 196 -15.05 30.66 -31.69
C LYS A 196 -16.25 31.59 -31.54
N LYS A 197 -17.45 31.08 -31.27
CA LYS A 197 -18.64 31.93 -31.01
C LYS A 197 -18.56 32.61 -29.64
N TYR A 198 -17.93 31.97 -28.67
CA TYR A 198 -17.83 32.45 -27.28
C TYR A 198 -16.47 33.09 -26.94
N GLY A 199 -15.43 32.84 -27.74
CA GLY A 199 -14.14 33.50 -27.63
C GLY A 199 -14.13 34.88 -28.31
N LYS A 200 -14.20 35.94 -27.51
CA LYS A 200 -13.77 37.28 -27.92
C LYS A 200 -12.25 37.36 -28.00
#